data_AF-A0A0C9ZB11-F1
#
_entry.id   AF-A0A0C9ZB11-F1
#
_cell.length_a   1.000
_cell.length_b   1.000
_cell.length_c   1.000
_cell.angle_alpha   90.00
_cell.angle_beta   90.00
_cell.angle_gamma   90.00
#
_symmetry.space_group_name_H-M   'P 1'
#
loop_
_entity.id
_entity.type
_entity.pdbx_description
1 polymer ?
#
loop_
_entity_poly.entity_id
_entity_poly.type
_entity_poly.pdbx_seq_one_letter_code
_entity_poly.pdbx_strand_id
1 'polypeptide(L)' 'MTLISDDPSWWPLINANRIGSYFVVIASAGVMYDWALTFGREVELVWRQRWSLVTFLYLSVRYLGIIYAV' A
#
# COMPACT_ATOMS: atom_id res chain seq x y z
N MET A 1 -11.76 -29.06 -6.95
CA MET A 1 -11.64 -28.48 -8.30
C MET A 1 -12.31 -27.13 -8.28
N THR A 2 -11.57 -26.05 -8.51
CA THR A 2 -12.18 -24.75 -8.81
C THR A 2 -12.77 -24.85 -10.22
N LEU A 3 -14.10 -24.73 -10.34
CA LEU A 3 -14.74 -24.62 -11.66
C LEU A 3 -14.32 -23.28 -12.26
N ILE A 4 -13.47 -23.32 -13.29
CA ILE A 4 -13.08 -22.16 -14.08
C ILE A 4 -14.08 -22.08 -15.23
N SER A 5 -14.79 -20.96 -15.34
CA SER A 5 -15.66 -20.73 -16.50
C SER A 5 -14.80 -20.40 -17.71
N ASP A 6 -14.94 -21.16 -18.79
CA ASP A 6 -14.24 -20.98 -20.07
C ASP A 6 -14.99 -20.04 -21.04
N ASP A 7 -16.04 -19.35 -20.56
CA ASP A 7 -16.87 -18.46 -21.38
C ASP A 7 -16.09 -17.23 -21.89
N PRO A 8 -15.98 -17.01 -23.22
CA PRO A 8 -15.21 -15.90 -23.80
C PRO A 8 -15.75 -14.51 -23.44
N SER A 9 -17.01 -14.40 -23.04
CA SER A 9 -17.65 -13.15 -22.63
C SER A 9 -16.99 -12.54 -21.39
N TRP A 10 -16.31 -13.33 -20.57
CA TRP A 10 -15.60 -12.88 -19.37
C TRP A 10 -14.19 -12.36 -19.64
N TRP A 11 -13.62 -12.62 -20.82
CA TRP A 11 -12.24 -12.26 -21.13
C TRP A 11 -11.95 -10.76 -21.02
N PRO A 12 -12.83 -9.82 -21.45
CA PRO A 12 -12.59 -8.39 -21.26
C PRO A 12 -12.51 -8.01 -19.79
N LEU A 13 -13.38 -8.58 -18.95
CA LEU A 13 -13.41 -8.34 -17.51
C LEU A 13 -12.17 -8.93 -16.82
N ILE A 14 -11.75 -10.13 -17.20
CA ILE A 14 -10.54 -10.78 -16.68
C ILE A 14 -9.30 -9.97 -17.07
N ASN A 15 -9.22 -9.50 -18.31
CA ASN A 15 -8.09 -8.67 -18.75
C ASN A 15 -8.06 -7.31 -18.02
N ALA A 16 -9.21 -6.67 -17.82
CA ALA A 16 -9.32 -5.44 -17.04
C ALA A 16 -8.87 -5.65 -15.59
N ASN A 17 -9.33 -6.72 -14.93
CA ASN A 17 -8.89 -7.07 -13.58
C ASN A 17 -7.39 -7.39 -13.51
N ARG A 18 -6.85 -8.07 -14.53
CA ARG A 18 -5.42 -8.37 -14.61
C ARG A 18 -4.60 -7.08 -14.71
N ILE A 19 -5.00 -6.15 -15.56
CA ILE A 19 -4.37 -4.84 -15.69
C ILE A 19 -4.49 -4.07 -14.37
N GLY A 20 -5.68 -4.03 -13.77
CA GLY A 20 -5.91 -3.39 -12.47
C GLY A 20 -5.01 -3.96 -11.38
N SER A 21 -4.83 -5.27 -11.35
CA SER A 21 -3.97 -5.95 -10.38
C SER A 21 -2.50 -5.54 -10.54
N TYR A 22 -1.98 -5.45 -11.77
CA TYR A 22 -0.63 -4.93 -11.99
C TYR A 22 -0.49 -3.48 -11.54
N PHE A 23 -1.47 -2.63 -11.81
CA PHE A 23 -1.47 -1.25 -11.33
C PHE A 23 -1.46 -1.16 -9.79
N VAL A 24 -2.27 -1.98 -9.11
CA VAL A 24 -2.30 -2.03 -7.64
C VAL A 24 -0.94 -2.43 -7.08
N VAL A 25 -0.29 -3.45 -7.66
CA VAL A 25 1.04 -3.90 -7.23
C VAL A 25 2.10 -2.81 -7.44
N ILE A 26 2.08 -2.10 -8.56
CA ILE A 26 3.03 -1.02 -8.83
C ILE A 26 2.78 0.17 -7.89
N ALA A 27 1.51 0.51 -7.66
CA ALA A 27 1.14 1.59 -6.75
C ALA A 27 1.53 1.28 -5.29
N SER A 28 1.24 0.07 -4.81
CA SER A 28 1.61 -0.36 -3.46
C SER A 28 3.12 -0.41 -3.28
N ALA A 29 3.86 -0.92 -4.27
CA ALA A 29 5.32 -0.89 -4.27
C ALA A 29 5.87 0.55 -4.23
N GLY A 30 5.25 1.47 -4.96
CA GLY A 30 5.60 2.91 -4.92
C GLY A 30 5.39 3.54 -3.54
N VAL A 31 4.25 3.25 -2.91
CA VAL A 31 3.95 3.72 -1.54
C VAL A 31 4.95 3.15 -0.52
N MET A 32 5.25 1.85 -0.62
CA MET A 32 6.27 1.20 0.22
C MET A 32 7.65 1.83 0.04
N TYR A 33 8.02 2.15 -1.21
CA TYR A 33 9.32 2.74 -1.53
C TYR A 33 9.47 4.15 -0.96
N ASP A 34 8.46 5.01 -1.13
CA ASP A 34 8.47 6.36 -0.54
C ASP A 34 8.52 6.32 1.00
N TRP A 35 7.79 5.39 1.61
CA TRP A 35 7.88 5.13 3.04
C TRP A 35 9.30 4.69 3.45
N ALA A 36 9.90 3.72 2.77
CA ALA A 36 11.24 3.23 3.10
C ALA A 36 12.30 4.34 3.01
N LEU A 37 12.17 5.23 2.02
CA LEU A 37 13.09 6.36 1.83
C LEU A 37 13.00 7.38 2.98
N THR A 38 11.80 7.59 3.51
CA THR A 38 11.54 8.56 4.58
C THR A 38 11.69 7.96 5.98
N PHE A 39 11.63 6.64 6.11
CA PHE A 39 11.73 5.91 7.39
C PHE A 39 13.02 6.24 8.17
N GLY A 40 14.16 6.35 7.49
CA GLY A 40 15.42 6.70 8.16
C GLY A 40 15.36 8.05 8.89
N ARG A 41 14.67 9.03 8.29
CA ARG A 41 14.45 10.35 8.91
C ARG A 41 13.43 10.29 10.04
N GLU A 42 12.40 9.45 9.91
CA GLU A 42 11.43 9.23 10.98
C GLU A 42 12.10 8.61 12.22
N VAL A 43 12.96 7.61 12.05
CA VAL A 43 13.65 7.00 13.20
C VAL A 43 14.47 8.04 13.96
N GLU A 44 15.16 8.94 13.25
CA GLU A 44 15.96 9.97 13.91
C GLU A 44 15.11 11.07 14.58
N LEU A 45 14.05 11.55 13.94
CA LEU A 45 13.24 12.68 14.42
C LEU A 45 12.08 12.29 15.33
N VAL A 46 11.46 11.13 15.09
CA VAL A 46 10.28 10.65 15.80
C VAL A 46 10.68 9.67 16.91
N TRP A 47 11.50 8.67 16.59
CA TRP A 47 11.82 7.62 17.56
C TRP A 47 12.91 8.03 18.56
N ARG A 48 13.87 8.87 18.15
CA ARG A 48 14.96 9.36 19.03
C ARG A 48 14.56 10.56 19.88
N GLN A 49 13.43 11.20 19.60
CA GLN A 49 12.95 12.39 20.29
C GLN A 49 11.87 12.04 21.34
N ARG A 50 11.59 12.94 22.30
CA ARG A 50 10.53 12.74 23.29
C ARG A 50 9.18 12.57 22.58
N TRP A 51 8.50 11.47 22.89
CA TRP A 51 7.21 11.11 22.31
C TRP A 51 6.16 12.15 22.72
N SER A 52 5.63 12.86 21.73
CA SER A 52 4.53 13.82 21.89
C SER A 52 3.24 13.24 21.30
N LEU A 53 2.08 13.76 21.72
CA LEU A 53 0.78 13.43 21.13
C LEU A 53 0.75 13.68 19.61
N VAL A 54 1.44 14.71 19.13
CA VAL A 54 1.57 15.01 17.70
C VAL A 54 2.30 13.89 16.96
N THR A 55 3.33 13.33 17.58
CA THR A 55 4.10 12.20 17.04
C THR A 55 3.23 10.94 16.93
N PHE A 56 2.38 10.70 17.92
CA PHE A 56 1.45 9.56 17.91
C PHE A 56 0.36 9.71 16.85
N LEU A 57 -0.21 10.91 16.73
CA LEU A 57 -1.16 11.26 15.65
C LEU A 57 -0.53 11.06 14.27
N TYR A 58 0.72 11.51 14.09
CA TYR A 58 1.47 11.33 12.86
C TYR A 58 1.68 9.85 12.51
N LEU A 59 2.17 9.04 13.46
CA LEU A 59 2.33 7.60 13.27
C LEU A 59 0.99 6.92 12.95
N SER A 60 -0.08 7.28 13.66
CA SER A 60 -1.40 6.70 13.43
C SER A 60 -1.89 6.95 12.01
N VAL A 61 -1.90 8.21 11.56
CA VAL A 61 -2.36 8.56 10.20
C VAL A 61 -1.47 7.91 9.15
N ARG A 62 -0.15 7.89 9.36
CA ARG A 62 0.79 7.38 8.37
C ARG A 62 0.71 5.88 8.21
N TYR A 63 0.75 5.11 9.29
CA TYR A 63 0.70 3.65 9.23
C TYR A 63 -0.70 3.12 8.90
N LEU A 64 -1.78 3.78 9.37
CA LEU A 64 -3.14 3.42 8.94
C LEU A 64 -3.38 3.72 7.46
N GLY A 65 -2.86 4.84 6.96
CA GLY A 65 -2.96 5.19 5.53
C GLY A 65 -2.22 4.19 4.64
N ILE A 66 -1.04 3.73 5.07
CA ILE A 66 -0.28 2.69 4.36
C ILE A 66 -1.04 1.35 4.37
N ILE A 67 -1.60 0.93 5.51
CA ILE A 67 -2.38 -0.31 5.61
C ILE A 67 -3.67 -0.24 4.78
N TYR A 68 -4.28 0.92 4.64
CA TYR A 68 -5.47 1.09 3.80
C TYR A 68 -5.16 1.09 2.30
N ALA A 69 -3.98 1.59 1.91
CA ALA A 69 -3.58 1.73 0.52
C ALA A 69 -3.07 0.43 -0.13
N VAL A 70 -2.60 -0.52 0.68
CA VAL A 70 -2.09 -1.84 0.27
C VAL A 70 -3.18 -2.90 0.46
#